data_AF-A0A1H1XK91-F1
#
_entry.id   AF-A0A1H1XK91-F1
#
_cell.length_a   1.000
_cell.length_b   1.000
_cell.length_c   1.000
_cell.angle_alpha   90.00
_cell.angle_beta   90.00
_cell.angle_gamma   90.00
#
_symmetry.space_group_name_H-M   'P 1'
#
loop_
_entity.id
_entity.type
_entity.pdbx_description
1 polymer ?
#
loop_
_entity_poly.entity_id
_entity_poly.type
_entity_poly.pdbx_seq_one_letter_code
_entity_poly.pdbx_strand_id
1 'polypeptide(L)'
;MRVVILAIGTRGDVEPALALAWRLQKRGHEVTVAVPVDLLAFAAEAGVDARPVSVNAREFLESPEGQQFLTAGNSRAYVRLLVTKKHEIAPAVHADLTAAVKGADVIVATRLVEEEGSPPPAWPGPVRWSCRHTAAT
;
A
#
# COMPACT_ATOMS: atom_id res chain seq x y z
N MET A 1 18.10 3.85 9.53
CA MET A 1 16.76 4.47 9.53
C MET A 1 15.72 3.38 9.44
N ARG A 2 14.60 3.58 10.12
CA ARG A 2 13.39 2.76 10.06
C ARG A 2 12.53 3.28 8.93
N VAL A 3 12.46 2.52 7.84
CA VAL A 3 11.69 2.87 6.64
C VAL A 3 10.46 1.98 6.59
N VAL A 4 9.28 2.59 6.46
CA VAL A 4 8.03 1.86 6.24
C VAL A 4 7.55 2.15 4.81
N ILE A 5 7.32 1.10 4.04
CA ILE A 5 6.79 1.20 2.67
C ILE A 5 5.34 0.73 2.68
N LEU A 6 4.42 1.56 2.22
CA LEU A 6 2.99 1.24 2.16
C LEU A 6 2.62 0.85 0.72
N ALA A 7 2.28 -0.42 0.52
CA ALA A 7 1.94 -0.99 -0.78
C ALA A 7 0.64 -1.81 -0.70
N ILE A 8 -0.49 -1.12 -0.54
CA ILE A 8 -1.84 -1.73 -0.35
C ILE A 8 -2.60 -1.97 -1.67
N GLY A 9 -1.87 -2.32 -2.72
CA GLY A 9 -2.42 -2.58 -4.05
C GLY A 9 -2.29 -4.05 -4.45
N THR A 10 -2.33 -4.33 -5.74
CA THR A 10 -2.14 -5.71 -6.22
C THR A 10 -0.65 -6.06 -6.28
N ARG A 11 -0.30 -7.23 -6.80
CA ARG A 11 1.09 -7.62 -7.04
C ARG A 11 1.88 -6.57 -7.85
N GLY A 12 1.23 -5.86 -8.78
CA GLY A 12 1.87 -4.78 -9.55
C GLY A 12 2.35 -3.61 -8.69
N ASP A 13 1.72 -3.38 -7.53
CA ASP A 13 2.13 -2.37 -6.54
C ASP A 13 3.13 -2.94 -5.52
N VAL A 14 2.92 -4.19 -5.09
CA VAL A 14 3.74 -4.83 -4.05
C VAL A 14 5.12 -5.24 -4.55
N GLU A 15 5.23 -5.83 -5.73
CA GLU A 15 6.50 -6.31 -6.28
C GLU A 15 7.59 -5.21 -6.39
N PRO A 16 7.32 -4.02 -6.96
CA PRO A 16 8.31 -2.94 -6.97
C PRO A 16 8.63 -2.41 -5.56
N ALA A 17 7.68 -2.43 -4.63
CA ALA A 17 7.90 -2.05 -3.24
C ALA A 17 8.85 -3.02 -2.53
N LEU A 18 8.70 -4.33 -2.75
CA LEU A 18 9.60 -5.35 -2.21
C LEU A 18 11.01 -5.23 -2.80
N ALA A 19 11.12 -4.97 -4.11
CA ALA A 19 12.42 -4.72 -4.75
C ALA A 19 13.14 -3.49 -4.16
N LEU A 20 12.39 -2.42 -3.89
CA LEU A 20 12.90 -1.23 -3.20
C LEU A 20 13.32 -1.57 -1.76
N ALA A 21 12.48 -2.30 -1.01
CA ALA A 21 12.75 -2.70 0.36
C ALA A 21 14.05 -3.49 0.46
N TRP A 22 14.23 -4.48 -0.40
CA TRP A 22 15.44 -5.31 -0.46
C TRP A 22 16.70 -4.47 -0.69
N ARG A 23 16.64 -3.49 -1.61
CA ARG A 23 17.77 -2.59 -1.88
C ARG A 23 18.06 -1.61 -0.73
N LEU A 24 17.07 -1.25 0.06
CA LEU A 24 17.25 -0.41 1.26
C LEU A 24 17.81 -1.23 2.43
N GLN A 25 17.34 -2.45 2.64
CA GLN A 25 17.91 -3.39 3.62
C GLN A 25 19.39 -3.64 3.35
N LYS A 26 19.78 -3.84 2.08
CA LYS A 26 21.19 -4.00 1.67
C LYS A 26 22.07 -2.78 1.95
N ARG A 27 21.48 -1.60 2.16
CA ARG A 27 22.16 -0.37 2.56
C ARG A 27 22.18 -0.15 4.07
N GLY A 28 21.69 -1.12 4.86
CA GLY A 28 21.68 -1.07 6.33
C GLY A 28 20.47 -0.34 6.92
N HIS A 29 19.40 -0.14 6.16
CA HIS A 29 18.14 0.38 6.69
C HIS A 29 17.29 -0.76 7.29
N GLU A 30 16.57 -0.47 8.36
CA GLU A 30 15.52 -1.35 8.88
C GLU A 30 14.25 -1.06 8.08
N VAL A 31 13.75 -2.04 7.33
CA VAL A 31 12.65 -1.82 6.38
C VAL A 31 11.51 -2.78 6.67
N THR A 32 10.30 -2.24 6.76
CA THR A 32 9.06 -3.02 6.83
C THR A 32 8.13 -2.59 5.70
N VAL A 33 7.44 -3.55 5.07
CA VAL A 33 6.48 -3.27 4.00
C VAL A 33 5.06 -3.63 4.47
N ALA A 34 4.14 -2.68 4.43
CA ALA A 34 2.72 -2.95 4.65
C ALA A 34 2.10 -3.44 3.33
N VAL A 35 1.54 -4.65 3.33
CA VAL A 35 1.00 -5.33 2.14
C VAL A 35 -0.38 -5.92 2.43
N PRO A 36 -1.25 -6.14 1.43
CA PRO A 36 -2.48 -6.90 1.60
C PRO A 36 -2.23 -8.27 2.21
N VAL A 37 -3.19 -8.77 3.00
CA VAL A 37 -3.06 -10.07 3.68
C VAL A 37 -2.80 -11.22 2.70
N ASP A 38 -3.36 -11.16 1.50
CA ASP A 38 -3.19 -12.17 0.45
C ASP A 38 -1.81 -12.14 -0.24
N LEU A 39 -0.99 -11.11 0.05
CA LEU A 39 0.36 -10.94 -0.49
C LEU A 39 1.47 -11.05 0.57
N LEU A 40 1.14 -11.40 1.82
CA LEU A 40 2.13 -11.63 2.87
C LEU A 40 3.13 -12.76 2.52
N ALA A 41 2.63 -13.88 2.00
CA ALA A 41 3.48 -14.99 1.60
C ALA A 41 4.47 -14.59 0.50
N PHE A 42 4.02 -13.78 -0.46
CA PHE A 42 4.88 -13.24 -1.52
C PHE A 42 5.99 -12.31 -0.98
N ALA A 43 5.67 -11.49 0.02
CA ALA A 43 6.68 -10.67 0.70
C ALA A 43 7.71 -11.51 1.48
N ALA A 44 7.25 -12.57 2.15
CA ALA A 44 8.13 -13.51 2.85
C ALA A 44 9.07 -14.25 1.89
N GLU A 45 8.57 -14.71 0.75
CA GLU A 45 9.37 -15.32 -0.33
C GLU A 45 10.44 -14.35 -0.88
N ALA A 46 10.15 -13.05 -0.90
CA ALA A 46 11.12 -12.02 -1.28
C ALA A 46 12.17 -11.71 -0.19
N GLY A 47 12.06 -12.32 1.00
CA GLY A 47 12.97 -12.10 2.12
C GLY A 47 12.82 -10.73 2.78
N VAL A 48 11.62 -10.13 2.71
CA VAL A 48 11.32 -8.80 3.24
C VAL A 48 10.32 -8.91 4.39
N ASP A 49 10.61 -8.22 5.51
CA ASP A 49 9.68 -8.13 6.62
C ASP A 49 8.42 -7.34 6.22
N ALA A 50 7.27 -7.97 6.40
CA ALA A 50 5.99 -7.40 5.99
C ALA A 50 4.95 -7.39 7.11
N ARG A 51 4.09 -6.37 7.10
CA ARG A 51 2.92 -6.25 7.97
C ARG A 51 1.64 -6.39 7.14
N PRO A 52 0.65 -7.15 7.61
CA PRO A 52 -0.63 -7.25 6.93
C PRO A 52 -1.38 -5.92 6.98
N VAL A 53 -2.11 -5.65 5.91
CA VAL A 53 -3.19 -4.67 5.86
C VAL A 53 -4.46 -5.41 5.46
N SER A 54 -5.58 -5.11 6.10
CA SER A 54 -6.90 -5.72 5.99
C SER A 54 -7.57 -5.46 4.63
N VAL A 55 -6.88 -5.84 3.55
CA VAL A 55 -7.32 -5.85 2.16
C VAL A 55 -7.05 -7.25 1.65
N ASN A 56 -8.07 -7.89 1.08
CA ASN A 56 -7.94 -9.18 0.42
C ASN A 56 -8.62 -9.11 -0.95
N ALA A 57 -7.84 -8.77 -1.97
CA ALA A 57 -8.37 -8.62 -3.33
C ALA A 57 -8.81 -9.98 -3.88
N ARG A 58 -8.06 -11.05 -3.57
CA ARG A 58 -8.40 -12.42 -4.00
C ARG A 58 -9.77 -12.85 -3.49
N GLU A 59 -10.03 -12.71 -2.19
CA GLU A 59 -11.32 -13.08 -1.59
C GLU A 59 -12.49 -12.31 -2.21
N PHE A 60 -12.32 -11.01 -2.44
CA PHE A 60 -13.33 -10.22 -3.12
C PHE A 60 -13.58 -10.69 -4.56
N LEU A 61 -12.53 -10.99 -5.33
CA LEU A 61 -12.68 -11.45 -6.71
C LEU A 61 -13.28 -12.85 -6.80
N GLU A 62 -13.03 -13.71 -5.81
CA GLU A 62 -13.63 -15.05 -5.70
C GLU A 62 -15.07 -15.03 -5.18
N SER A 63 -15.55 -13.90 -4.65
CA SER A 63 -16.92 -13.77 -4.16
C SER A 63 -17.96 -13.84 -5.30
N PRO A 64 -19.22 -14.24 -5.02
CA PRO A 64 -20.29 -14.19 -6.00
C PRO A 64 -20.47 -12.80 -6.62
N GLU A 65 -20.33 -11.73 -5.82
CA GLU A 65 -20.37 -10.37 -6.36
C GLU A 65 -19.18 -10.11 -7.29
N GLY A 66 -17.95 -10.43 -6.87
CA GLY A 66 -16.76 -10.27 -7.70
C GLY A 66 -16.88 -10.97 -9.05
N GLN A 67 -17.29 -12.24 -9.05
CA GLN A 67 -17.48 -13.05 -10.26
C GLN A 67 -18.59 -12.52 -11.16
N GLN A 68 -19.74 -12.14 -10.58
CA GLN A 68 -20.86 -11.59 -11.34
C GLN A 68 -20.45 -10.32 -12.09
N PHE A 69 -19.70 -9.42 -11.45
CA PHE A 69 -19.28 -8.17 -12.07
C PHE A 69 -18.14 -8.33 -13.08
N LEU A 70 -17.20 -9.25 -12.86
CA LEU A 70 -16.15 -9.58 -13.85
C LEU A 70 -16.76 -10.13 -15.14
N THR A 71 -17.78 -10.98 -15.02
CA THR A 71 -18.43 -11.64 -16.17
C THR A 71 -19.38 -10.69 -16.92
N ALA A 72 -19.93 -9.69 -16.24
CA ALA A 72 -20.88 -8.74 -16.82
C ALA A 72 -20.28 -7.72 -17.81
N GLY A 73 -18.94 -7.59 -17.88
CA GLY A 73 -18.26 -6.70 -18.83
C GLY A 73 -18.54 -5.20 -18.64
N ASN A 74 -19.16 -4.80 -17.52
CA ASN A 74 -19.54 -3.42 -17.24
C ASN A 74 -18.52 -2.74 -16.33
N SER A 75 -17.48 -2.16 -16.92
CA SER A 75 -16.37 -1.52 -16.18
C SER A 75 -16.83 -0.38 -15.27
N ARG A 76 -17.88 0.36 -15.63
CA ARG A 76 -18.39 1.47 -14.80
C ARG A 76 -19.04 0.95 -13.52
N ALA A 77 -19.85 -0.09 -13.64
CA ALA A 77 -20.48 -0.72 -12.49
C ALA A 77 -19.43 -1.38 -11.58
N TYR A 78 -18.41 -2.00 -12.18
CA TYR A 78 -17.27 -2.55 -11.44
C TYR A 78 -16.50 -1.47 -10.66
N VAL A 79 -16.16 -0.34 -11.30
CA VAL A 79 -15.51 0.79 -10.60
C VAL A 79 -16.37 1.31 -9.46
N ARG A 80 -17.69 1.43 -9.65
CA ARG A 80 -18.61 1.87 -8.58
C ARG A 80 -18.63 0.89 -7.41
N LEU A 81 -18.63 -0.42 -7.67
CA LEU A 81 -18.55 -1.45 -6.64
C LEU A 81 -17.23 -1.36 -5.86
N LEU A 82 -16.11 -1.22 -6.57
CA LEU A 82 -14.79 -1.04 -5.94
C LEU A 82 -14.75 0.19 -5.03
N VAL A 83 -15.36 1.30 -5.44
CA VAL A 83 -15.46 2.51 -4.61
C VAL A 83 -16.28 2.24 -3.35
N THR A 84 -17.43 1.57 -3.46
CA THR A 84 -18.24 1.21 -2.28
C THR A 84 -17.47 0.29 -1.34
N LYS A 85 -16.84 -0.76 -1.86
CA LYS A 85 -16.06 -1.72 -1.06
C LYS A 85 -14.87 -1.05 -0.40
N LYS A 86 -14.19 -0.14 -1.11
CA LYS A 86 -13.12 0.68 -0.56
C LYS A 86 -13.60 1.48 0.65
N HIS A 87 -14.77 2.12 0.57
CA HIS A 87 -15.34 2.84 1.71
C HIS A 87 -15.69 1.94 2.91
N GLU A 88 -16.17 0.72 2.65
CA GLU A 88 -16.47 -0.25 3.72
C GLU A 88 -15.20 -0.69 4.48
N ILE A 89 -14.08 -0.89 3.79
CA ILE A 89 -12.84 -1.38 4.40
C ILE A 89 -11.90 -0.26 4.88
N ALA A 90 -12.14 0.99 4.47
CA ALA A 90 -11.27 2.13 4.79
C ALA A 90 -10.93 2.28 6.28
N PRO A 91 -11.86 2.09 7.25
CA PRO A 91 -11.50 2.19 8.68
C PRO A 91 -10.46 1.16 9.12
N ALA A 92 -10.58 -0.08 8.66
CA ALA A 92 -9.64 -1.15 8.99
C ALA A 92 -8.27 -0.91 8.33
N VAL A 93 -8.28 -0.56 7.04
CA VAL A 93 -7.06 -0.20 6.29
C VAL A 93 -6.33 0.97 6.96
N HIS A 94 -7.06 2.02 7.34
CA HIS A 94 -6.48 3.19 8.00
C HIS A 94 -5.85 2.83 9.35
N ALA A 95 -6.51 1.98 10.15
CA ALA A 95 -5.97 1.50 11.42
C ALA A 95 -4.67 0.71 11.23
N ASP A 96 -4.64 -0.20 10.25
CA ASP A 96 -3.47 -1.01 9.93
C ASP A 96 -2.30 -0.17 9.43
N LEU A 97 -2.56 0.77 8.52
CA LEU A 97 -1.55 1.71 8.01
C LEU A 97 -0.99 2.59 9.13
N THR A 98 -1.86 3.13 9.98
CA THR A 98 -1.45 3.96 11.13
C THR A 98 -0.58 3.15 12.08
N ALA A 99 -0.92 1.89 12.34
CA ALA A 99 -0.10 1.00 13.16
C ALA A 99 1.24 0.64 12.47
N ALA A 100 1.23 0.45 11.15
CA ALA A 100 2.41 0.09 10.37
C ALA A 100 3.48 1.19 10.43
N VAL A 101 3.10 2.46 10.37
CA VAL A 101 4.04 3.60 10.33
C VAL A 101 4.53 4.07 11.70
N LYS A 102 4.03 3.51 12.81
CA LYS A 102 4.47 3.89 14.16
C LYS A 102 5.98 3.70 14.32
N GLY A 103 6.68 4.79 14.63
CA GLY A 103 8.12 4.79 14.80
C GLY A 103 8.91 4.78 13.49
N ALA A 104 8.29 4.99 12.33
CA ALA A 104 9.02 5.18 11.08
C ALA A 104 9.78 6.52 11.10
N ASP A 105 11.02 6.51 10.62
CA ASP A 105 11.77 7.73 10.33
C ASP A 105 11.43 8.24 8.92
N VAL A 106 11.06 7.33 8.01
CA VAL A 106 10.64 7.62 6.63
C VAL A 106 9.46 6.72 6.26
N ILE A 107 8.45 7.32 5.63
CA ILE A 107 7.33 6.60 5.02
C ILE A 107 7.45 6.76 3.49
N VAL A 108 7.38 5.65 2.77
CA VAL A 108 7.28 5.63 1.30
C VAL A 108 5.90 5.09 0.94
N ALA A 109 5.12 5.85 0.18
CA ALA A 109 3.79 5.44 -0.24
C ALA A 109 3.58 5.82 -1.71
N THR A 110 2.74 5.08 -2.42
CA THR A 110 2.24 5.53 -3.72
C THR A 110 1.11 6.54 -3.50
N ARG A 111 0.88 7.42 -4.48
CA ARG A 111 -0.05 8.56 -4.36
C ARG A 111 -1.47 8.16 -3.92
N LEU A 112 -1.96 6.99 -4.32
CA LEU A 112 -3.27 6.49 -3.92
C LEU A 112 -3.32 5.98 -2.46
N VAL A 113 -2.16 5.65 -1.90
CA VAL A 113 -2.02 5.19 -0.52
C VAL A 113 -1.76 6.36 0.44
N GLU A 114 -1.14 7.43 -0.04
CA GLU A 114 -0.99 8.69 0.71
C GLU A 114 -2.35 9.30 1.12
N GLU A 115 -3.36 9.24 0.24
CA GLU A 115 -4.71 9.74 0.54
C GLU A 115 -5.40 8.93 1.65
N GLU A 116 -5.17 7.62 1.72
CA GLU A 116 -5.75 6.73 2.75
C GLU A 116 -5.04 6.82 4.11
N GLY A 117 -3.74 7.11 4.10
CA GLY A 117 -2.94 7.33 5.31
C GLY A 117 -3.05 8.74 5.89
N SER A 118 -3.73 9.66 5.19
CA SER A 118 -3.88 11.05 5.63
C SER A 118 -5.03 11.18 6.66
N PRO A 119 -4.86 11.95 7.75
CA PRO A 119 -5.96 12.27 8.64
C PRO A 119 -7.03 13.14 7.94
N PRO A 120 -8.31 13.10 8.37
CA PRO A 120 -9.36 14.01 7.87
C PRO A 120 -8.96 15.48 8.08
N PRO A 121 -9.56 16.44 7.34
CA PRO A 121 -8.88 17.62 6.81
C PRO A 121 -8.39 18.57 7.90
N ALA A 122 -7.13 18.39 8.29
CA ALA A 122 -6.24 19.41 8.84
C ALA A 122 -4.82 19.26 8.26
N TRP A 123 -4.69 18.71 7.05
CA TRP A 123 -3.43 18.55 6.35
C TRP A 123 -3.11 19.81 5.51
N PRO A 124 -2.02 20.56 5.79
CA PRO A 124 -1.68 21.78 5.06
C PRO A 124 -0.95 21.45 3.75
N GLY A 125 -1.66 20.88 2.78
CA GLY A 125 -1.22 20.80 1.38
C GLY A 125 0.00 19.91 1.08
N PRO A 126 0.36 19.76 -0.23
CA PRO A 126 1.39 18.82 -0.65
C PRO A 126 2.79 19.36 -0.31
N VAL A 127 3.53 18.63 0.53
CA VAL A 127 4.98 18.81 0.64
C VAL A 127 5.59 18.31 -0.67
N ARG A 128 5.86 19.24 -1.59
CA ARG A 128 6.71 18.97 -2.76
C ARG A 128 8.11 18.65 -2.27
N TRP A 129 8.49 17.37 -2.31
CA TRP A 129 9.90 17.00 -2.27
C TRP A 129 10.56 17.47 -3.58
N SER A 130 11.25 18.62 -3.53
CA SER A 130 12.20 18.98 -4.59
C SER A 130 13.48 18.18 -4.36
N CYS A 131 13.77 17.21 -5.23
CA CYS A 131 15.12 16.64 -5.34
C CYS A 131 16.10 17.75 -5.72
N ARG A 132 16.74 18.38 -4.73
CA ARG A 132 17.95 19.15 -4.97
C ARG A 132 19.05 18.15 -5.26
N HIS A 133 19.39 18.02 -6.54
CA HIS A 133 20.63 17.38 -6.95
C HIS A 133 21.78 18.30 -6.49
N THR A 134 22.38 18.00 -5.34
CA THR A 134 23.74 18.46 -5.09
C THR A 134 24.66 17.57 -5.93
N ALA A 135 25.01 18.06 -7.13
CA ALA A 135 26.17 17.56 -7.84
C ALA A 135 27.41 17.91 -7.00
N ALA A 136 28.00 16.91 -6.36
CA ALA A 136 29.34 17.05 -5.81
C ALA A 136 30.32 16.97 -6.98
N THR A 137 31.13 18.02 -7.13
CA THR A 137 32.40 17.98 -7.89
C THR A 137 33.52 17.96 -6.87
#